data_AF-A0A0L0F2R0-F1
#
_entry.id   AF-A0A0L0F2R0-F1
#
_cell.length_a   1.000
_cell.length_b   1.000
_cell.length_c   1.000
_cell.angle_alpha   90.00
_cell.angle_beta   90.00
_cell.angle_gamma   90.00
#
_symmetry.space_group_name_H-M   'P 1'
#
loop_
_entity.id
_entity.type
_entity.pdbx_description
1 polymer ?
#
loop_
_entity_poly.entity_id
_entity_poly.type
_entity_poly.pdbx_seq_one_letter_code
_entity_poly.pdbx_strand_id
1 'polypeptide(L)'
;MGIKIGYPDQYIDYSTFTPKPDDTFLSIVRQIFEFEHIHDWLKCNNPTDRDCWGMPPQMVNAMYSAQANEISFPAAILQGAAFNPDRDICVNY
;
A
#
# COMPACT_ATOMS: atom_id res chain seq x y z
N MET A 1 3.54 13.94 13.39
CA MET A 1 2.49 13.20 12.66
C MET A 1 2.92 13.13 11.21
N GLY A 2 3.05 11.92 10.65
CA GLY A 2 3.38 11.70 9.23
C GLY A 2 2.16 11.85 8.33
N ILE A 3 2.38 12.13 7.05
CA ILE A 3 1.33 12.30 6.04
C ILE A 3 1.74 11.56 4.77
N LYS A 4 0.86 10.69 4.29
CA LYS A 4 1.00 9.94 3.03
C LYS A 4 -0.18 10.23 2.11
N ILE A 5 0.08 10.69 0.88
CA ILE A 5 -0.95 11.13 -0.07
C ILE A 5 -0.67 10.48 -1.43
N GLY A 6 -1.67 9.83 -2.01
CA GLY A 6 -1.58 9.22 -3.33
C GLY A 6 -0.95 7.83 -3.32
N TYR A 7 0.38 7.78 -3.35
CA TYR A 7 1.14 6.54 -3.62
C TYR A 7 2.56 6.59 -3.02
N PRO A 8 3.21 5.42 -2.82
CA PRO A 8 4.59 5.35 -2.36
C PRO A 8 5.59 5.83 -3.42
N ASP A 9 6.69 6.45 -2.96
CA ASP A 9 7.87 6.72 -3.81
C ASP A 9 8.65 5.43 -4.14
N GLN A 10 8.56 4.40 -3.28
CA GLN A 10 9.24 3.12 -3.43
C GLN A 10 8.24 1.96 -3.30
N TYR A 11 8.24 1.06 -4.29
CA TYR A 11 7.39 -0.12 -4.29
C TYR A 11 8.14 -1.36 -3.79
N ILE A 12 7.38 -2.37 -3.35
CA ILE A 12 7.92 -3.68 -2.98
C ILE A 12 8.64 -4.26 -4.21
N ASP A 13 9.88 -4.72 -4.02
CA ASP A 13 10.63 -5.44 -5.04
C ASP A 13 10.13 -6.89 -5.12
N TYR A 14 9.49 -7.23 -6.24
CA TYR A 14 9.01 -8.58 -6.54
C TYR A 14 9.96 -9.37 -7.45
N SER A 15 11.22 -8.93 -7.62
CA SER A 15 12.19 -9.55 -8.54
C SER A 15 12.46 -11.04 -8.26
N THR A 16 12.25 -11.49 -7.03
CA THR A 16 12.39 -12.89 -6.61
C THR A 16 11.10 -13.72 -6.76
N PHE A 17 9.96 -13.08 -7.06
CA PHE A 17 8.69 -13.75 -7.30
C PHE A 17 8.51 -14.06 -8.79
N THR A 18 8.81 -15.30 -9.18
CA THR A 18 8.85 -15.72 -10.60
C THR A 18 7.88 -16.88 -10.90
N PRO A 19 6.55 -16.64 -10.90
CA PRO A 19 5.57 -17.66 -11.26
C PRO A 19 5.71 -18.05 -12.74
N LYS A 20 5.44 -19.31 -13.06
CA LYS A 20 5.55 -19.81 -14.44
C LYS A 20 4.19 -19.85 -15.13
N PRO A 21 4.13 -19.71 -16.47
CA PRO A 21 2.86 -19.78 -17.21
C PRO A 21 2.07 -21.08 -17.04
N ASP A 22 2.75 -22.19 -16.72
CA ASP A 22 2.17 -23.52 -16.50
C ASP A 22 1.85 -23.81 -15.02
N ASP A 23 2.13 -22.88 -14.10
CA ASP A 23 1.76 -23.03 -12.70
C ASP A 23 0.23 -23.06 -12.53
N THR A 24 -0.24 -23.99 -11.69
CA THR A 24 -1.65 -24.00 -11.28
C THR A 24 -1.94 -22.80 -10.38
N PHE A 25 -3.21 -22.37 -10.34
CA PHE A 25 -3.65 -21.32 -9.41
C PHE A 25 -3.21 -21.59 -7.97
N LEU A 26 -3.35 -22.82 -7.48
CA LEU A 26 -2.92 -23.19 -6.13
C LEU A 26 -1.41 -23.07 -5.94
N SER A 27 -0.61 -23.44 -6.95
CA SER A 27 0.85 -23.25 -6.94
C SER A 27 1.18 -21.77 -6.79
N ILE A 28 0.58 -20.90 -7.61
CA ILE A 28 0.81 -19.45 -7.59
C ILE A 28 0.44 -18.87 -6.22
N VAL A 29 -0.72 -19.23 -5.68
CA VAL A 29 -1.15 -18.77 -4.35
C VAL A 29 -0.16 -19.17 -3.27
N ARG A 30 0.35 -20.41 -3.30
CA ARG A 30 1.38 -20.86 -2.36
C ARG A 30 2.68 -20.07 -2.49
N GLN A 31 3.12 -19.80 -3.72
CA GLN A 31 4.31 -18.99 -3.99
C GLN A 31 4.16 -17.56 -3.45
N ILE A 32 2.97 -16.95 -3.59
CA ILE A 32 2.68 -15.62 -3.04
C ILE A 32 2.80 -15.65 -1.51
N PHE A 33 2.18 -16.63 -0.83
CA PHE A 33 2.29 -16.75 0.62
C PHE A 33 3.73 -16.93 1.09
N GLU A 34 4.53 -17.71 0.37
CA GLU A 34 5.95 -17.92 0.68
C GLU A 34 6.76 -16.61 0.52
N PHE A 35 6.53 -15.87 -0.57
CA PHE A 35 7.14 -14.57 -0.80
C PHE A 35 6.82 -13.57 0.32
N GLU A 36 5.53 -13.38 0.63
CA GLU A 36 5.09 -12.45 1.68
C GLU A 36 5.63 -12.85 3.06
N HIS A 37 5.67 -14.15 3.35
CA HIS A 37 6.26 -14.65 4.59
C HIS A 37 7.74 -14.30 4.71
N ILE A 38 8.53 -14.56 3.66
CA ILE A 38 9.96 -14.23 3.65
C ILE A 38 10.15 -12.71 3.73
N HIS A 39 9.36 -11.93 2.99
CA HIS A 39 9.40 -10.47 3.00
C HIS A 39 9.15 -9.91 4.41
N ASP A 40 8.17 -10.44 5.14
CA ASP A 40 7.90 -10.03 6.53
C ASP A 40 9.00 -10.49 7.50
N TRP A 41 9.52 -11.71 7.35
CA TRP A 41 10.63 -12.20 8.18
C TRP A 41 11.89 -11.34 8.04
N LEU A 42 12.19 -10.87 6.83
CA LEU A 42 13.34 -10.00 6.58
C LEU A 42 13.23 -8.63 7.27
N LYS A 43 12.04 -8.22 7.74
CA LYS A 43 11.86 -6.99 8.54
C LYS A 43 12.31 -7.18 9.99
N CYS A 44 12.41 -8.41 10.49
CA CYS A 44 12.83 -8.68 11.87
C CYS A 44 14.25 -8.17 12.14
N ASN A 45 14.48 -7.61 13.34
CA ASN A 45 15.74 -7.00 13.78
C ASN A 45 16.25 -5.82 12.94
N ASN A 46 15.46 -5.32 11.99
CA ASN A 46 15.75 -4.09 11.25
C ASN A 46 14.97 -2.90 11.85
N PRO A 47 15.44 -1.66 11.64
CA PRO A 47 14.67 -0.48 11.98
C PRO A 47 13.31 -0.47 11.26
N THR A 48 12.30 0.12 11.90
CA THR A 48 10.99 0.32 11.26
C THR A 48 11.12 1.18 10.01
N ASP A 49 10.73 0.63 8.87
CA ASP A 49 10.55 1.39 7.64
C ASP A 49 9.34 2.32 7.77
N ARG A 50 9.59 3.63 7.72
CA ARG A 50 8.54 4.65 7.82
C ARG A 50 7.98 5.05 6.46
N ASP A 51 8.63 4.66 5.37
CA ASP A 51 8.20 4.93 4.00
C ASP A 51 7.21 3.86 3.51
N CYS A 52 7.10 2.72 4.20
CA CYS A 52 6.17 1.65 3.85
C CYS A 52 4.69 2.07 3.93
N TRP A 53 3.85 1.59 2.99
CA TRP A 53 2.42 1.92 2.94
C TRP A 53 1.57 0.75 3.42
N GLY A 54 0.61 1.05 4.30
CA GLY A 54 -0.35 0.05 4.79
C GLY A 54 -1.56 -0.18 3.87
N MET A 55 -1.73 0.65 2.84
CA MET A 55 -2.79 0.53 1.84
C MET A 55 -2.24 0.81 0.45
N PRO A 56 -2.64 0.03 -0.57
CA PRO A 56 -2.20 0.28 -1.93
C PRO A 56 -2.94 1.50 -2.54
N PRO A 57 -2.34 2.20 -3.53
CA PRO A 57 -2.88 3.44 -4.09
C PRO A 57 -4.31 3.34 -4.67
N GLN A 58 -4.67 2.16 -5.18
CA GLN A 58 -5.97 1.90 -5.79
C GLN A 58 -7.11 1.65 -4.79
N MET A 59 -6.82 1.60 -3.49
CA MET A 59 -7.84 1.37 -2.47
C MET A 59 -8.65 2.65 -2.20
N VAL A 60 -9.99 2.58 -2.30
CA VAL A 60 -10.89 3.69 -1.95
C VAL A 60 -11.12 3.68 -0.44
N ASN A 61 -10.16 4.19 0.33
CA ASN A 61 -10.21 4.24 1.79
C ASN A 61 -9.26 5.34 2.35
N ALA A 62 -9.20 5.51 3.66
CA ALA A 62 -8.18 6.29 4.36
C ALA A 62 -7.83 5.61 5.69
N MET A 63 -6.63 5.87 6.23
CA MET A 63 -6.14 5.17 7.42
C MET A 63 -5.33 6.07 8.35
N TYR A 64 -5.41 5.77 9.65
CA TYR A 64 -4.49 6.28 10.67
C TYR A 64 -3.73 5.13 11.32
N SER A 65 -2.40 5.22 11.36
CA SER A 65 -1.54 4.30 12.10
C SER A 65 -1.12 4.93 13.42
N ALA A 66 -1.60 4.37 14.55
CA ALA A 66 -1.21 4.85 15.88
C ALA A 66 0.28 4.62 16.18
N GLN A 67 0.84 3.52 15.68
CA GLN A 67 2.25 3.15 15.90
C GLN A 67 3.19 4.09 15.15
N ALA A 68 2.83 4.47 13.92
CA ALA A 68 3.60 5.43 13.13
C ALA A 68 3.22 6.88 13.43
N ASN A 69 2.09 7.14 14.10
CA ASN A 69 1.47 8.46 14.22
C ASN A 69 1.35 9.13 12.84
N GLU A 70 0.63 8.47 11.93
CA GLU A 70 0.58 8.83 10.50
C GLU A 70 -0.83 8.66 9.94
N ILE A 71 -1.23 9.60 9.06
CA ILE A 71 -2.44 9.51 8.24
C ILE A 71 -2.08 9.21 6.78
N SER A 72 -2.88 8.37 6.11
CA SER A 72 -2.67 7.96 4.72
C SER A 72 -3.96 8.10 3.89
N PHE A 73 -3.84 8.72 2.72
CA PHE A 73 -4.89 8.88 1.72
C PHE A 73 -4.43 8.31 0.37
N PRO A 74 -4.73 7.04 0.04
CA PRO A 74 -4.48 6.47 -1.27
C PRO A 74 -5.06 7.32 -2.43
N ALA A 75 -4.44 7.25 -3.60
CA ALA A 75 -4.86 8.04 -4.76
C ALA A 75 -6.34 7.83 -5.12
N ALA A 76 -6.85 6.60 -4.98
CA ALA A 76 -8.22 6.27 -5.37
C ALA A 76 -9.30 6.85 -4.45
N ILE A 77 -9.00 7.34 -3.24
CA ILE A 77 -9.99 8.09 -2.45
C ILE A 77 -10.06 9.57 -2.87
N LEU A 78 -9.05 10.09 -3.57
CA LEU A 78 -8.93 11.52 -3.94
C LEU A 78 -9.68 11.84 -5.25
N GLN A 79 -10.95 11.43 -5.33
CA GLN A 79 -11.78 11.62 -6.51
C GLN A 79 -13.27 11.74 -6.17
N GLY A 80 -14.07 12.09 -7.18
CA GLY A 80 -15.53 11.99 -7.13
C GLY A 80 -16.17 12.93 -6.12
N ALA A 81 -16.84 12.36 -5.11
CA ALA A 81 -17.48 13.13 -4.05
C ALA A 81 -16.51 13.49 -2.91
N ALA A 82 -15.39 12.76 -2.76
CA ALA A 82 -14.46 12.97 -1.66
C ALA A 82 -13.48 14.12 -1.94
N PHE A 83 -13.02 14.28 -3.18
CA PHE A 83 -12.18 15.40 -3.58
C PHE A 83 -12.35 15.73 -5.07
N ASN A 84 -12.50 17.01 -5.39
CA ASN A 84 -12.43 17.52 -6.75
C ASN A 84 -11.85 18.95 -6.75
N PRO A 85 -10.73 19.22 -7.44
CA PRO A 85 -10.07 20.52 -7.43
C PRO A 85 -10.86 21.63 -8.17
N ASP A 86 -11.79 21.25 -9.05
CA ASP A 86 -12.57 22.19 -9.88
C ASP A 86 -13.94 22.55 -9.26
N ARG A 87 -14.26 22.02 -8.06
CA ARG A 87 -15.52 22.29 -7.35
C ARG A 87 -15.36 23.38 -6.31
N ASP A 88 -16.50 23.93 -5.88
CA ASP A 88 -16.54 24.80 -4.72
C ASP A 88 -15.85 24.12 -3.53
N ILE A 89 -14.93 24.85 -2.89
CA ILE A 89 -14.12 24.35 -1.79
C ILE A 89 -14.99 23.78 -0.66
N CYS A 90 -16.19 24.32 -0.44
CA CYS A 90 -17.12 23.86 0.60
C CYS A 90 -17.58 22.41 0.39
N VAL A 91 -17.50 21.87 -0.82
CA VAL A 91 -17.87 20.46 -1.09
C VAL A 91 -16.75 19.50 -0.69
N ASN A 92 -15.49 19.98 -0.65
CA ASN A 92 -14.33 19.17 -0.30
C ASN A 92 -14.05 19.14 1.23
N TYR A 93 -14.70 20.00 2.03
CA TYR A 93 -14.54 20.12 3.49
C TYR A 93 -15.80 19.65 4.22
#